data_AF-A0A9E2MHZ3-F1
#
_entry.id   AF-A0A9E2MHZ3-F1
#
_cell.length_a   1.000
_cell.length_b   1.000
_cell.length_c   1.000
_cell.angle_alpha   90.00
_cell.angle_beta   90.00
_cell.angle_gamma   90.00
#
_symmetry.space_group_name_H-M   'P 1'
#
loop_
_entity.id
_entity.type
_entity.pdbx_description
1 polymer ?
#
loop_
_entity_poly.entity_id
_entity_poly.type
_entity_poly.pdbx_seq_one_letter_code
_entity_poly.pdbx_strand_id
1 'polypeptide(L)'
;MNDRIIHPPSAFHPHPSDAPVGAVMVVGGGIAGMQAAMDLGDQGFKVYLVESKSAIGGHMAQLDKTFPTNDCAMCNISPKLVDTGRHINIEIITDADVLGVDGEAGNFTVNLRRRPRYIDIDKCVGCGDCVDVCPVILPDPYEEGLKERKAAYRLYTQAVPAAFAIEKLGIAPCRDACPTGQRVQGYIALIREGRYHDALRVIKEDNPFPGICGRICNHRCEEACNRSLLDEPLNIRALKRFVTDKV
;
A
#
# COMPACT_ATOMS: atom_id res chain seq x y z
N MET A 1 -11.89 -4.64 8.05
CA MET A 1 -13.09 -4.91 7.23
C MET A 1 -13.94 -3.65 7.31
N ASN A 2 -13.77 -2.76 6.33
CA ASN A 2 -14.60 -1.56 6.19
C ASN A 2 -15.04 -1.58 4.73
N ASP A 3 -16.10 -2.35 4.46
CA ASP A 3 -16.77 -2.35 3.17
C ASP A 3 -17.49 -1.00 3.05
N ARG A 4 -16.87 -0.05 2.35
CA ARG A 4 -17.57 1.17 1.93
C ARG A 4 -18.45 0.78 0.75
N ILE A 5 -19.71 0.51 1.05
CA ILE A 5 -20.76 0.48 0.03
C ILE A 5 -20.92 1.93 -0.45
N ILE A 6 -20.58 2.20 -1.70
CA ILE A 6 -20.85 3.48 -2.34
C ILE A 6 -22.36 3.50 -2.63
N HIS A 7 -23.14 4.03 -1.70
CA HIS A 7 -24.55 4.31 -1.95
C HIS A 7 -24.68 5.61 -2.76
N PRO A 8 -25.58 5.67 -3.76
CA PRO A 8 -25.98 6.95 -4.32
C PRO A 8 -26.62 7.80 -3.21
N PRO A 9 -26.40 9.13 -3.18
CA PRO A 9 -26.92 9.99 -2.13
C PRO A 9 -28.45 9.92 -2.08
N SER A 10 -29.01 9.59 -0.91
CA SER A 10 -30.44 9.43 -0.73
C SER A 10 -31.19 10.77 -0.66
N ALA A 11 -32.26 10.85 -1.46
CA ALA A 11 -33.39 11.79 -1.43
C ALA A 11 -33.11 13.24 -1.86
N PHE A 12 -33.05 13.46 -3.17
CA PHE A 12 -33.21 14.78 -3.80
C PHE A 12 -34.56 14.82 -4.54
N HIS A 13 -35.42 15.77 -4.19
CA HIS A 13 -36.69 16.01 -4.90
C HIS A 13 -36.39 16.74 -6.23
N PRO A 14 -36.91 16.27 -7.38
CA PRO A 14 -36.50 16.81 -8.67
C PRO A 14 -37.22 18.14 -8.99
N HIS A 15 -36.44 19.20 -9.16
CA HIS A 15 -36.86 20.41 -9.89
C HIS A 15 -36.63 20.19 -11.41
N PRO A 16 -37.50 20.67 -12.32
CA PRO A 16 -37.47 20.28 -13.74
C PRO A 16 -36.43 21.02 -14.61
N SER A 17 -35.28 21.45 -14.08
CA SER A 17 -34.32 22.27 -14.84
C SER A 17 -32.82 22.03 -14.63
N ASP A 18 -32.39 20.90 -14.06
CA ASP A 18 -30.96 20.50 -14.08
C ASP A 18 -30.84 19.01 -14.46
N ALA A 19 -30.21 18.73 -15.59
CA ALA A 19 -30.10 17.41 -16.20
C ALA A 19 -29.42 16.37 -15.27
N PRO A 20 -29.78 15.06 -15.34
CA PRO A 20 -29.00 14.03 -14.67
C PRO A 20 -27.59 13.92 -15.28
N VAL A 21 -26.63 14.33 -14.46
CA VAL A 21 -25.17 14.29 -14.65
C VAL A 21 -24.68 12.87 -14.31
N GLY A 22 -24.26 12.10 -15.31
CA GLY A 22 -23.80 10.72 -15.09
C GLY A 22 -22.44 10.68 -14.37
N ALA A 23 -22.22 9.67 -13.52
CA ALA A 23 -20.89 9.36 -13.01
C ALA A 23 -20.25 8.26 -13.86
N VAL A 24 -18.95 8.37 -14.14
CA VAL A 24 -18.18 7.39 -14.90
C VAL A 24 -17.13 6.77 -13.99
N MET A 25 -16.93 5.45 -14.08
CA MET A 25 -15.79 4.79 -13.45
C MET A 25 -14.78 4.39 -14.52
N VAL A 26 -13.53 4.79 -14.34
CA VAL A 26 -12.39 4.38 -15.17
C VAL A 26 -11.54 3.41 -14.36
N VAL A 27 -11.31 2.22 -14.90
CA VAL A 27 -10.53 1.16 -14.22
C VAL A 27 -9.12 1.12 -14.82
N GLY A 28 -8.13 1.44 -14.01
CA GLY A 28 -6.71 1.49 -14.38
C GLY A 28 -6.21 2.93 -14.57
N GLY A 29 -5.27 3.35 -13.73
CA GLY A 29 -4.65 4.68 -13.73
C GLY A 29 -3.46 4.82 -14.66
N GLY A 30 -3.36 4.02 -15.74
CA GLY A 30 -2.32 4.20 -16.76
C GLY A 30 -2.56 5.42 -17.66
N ILE A 31 -1.69 5.63 -18.65
CA ILE A 31 -1.83 6.76 -19.59
C ILE A 31 -3.20 6.85 -20.27
N ALA A 32 -3.77 5.70 -20.66
CA ALA A 32 -5.09 5.63 -21.30
C ALA A 32 -6.23 5.99 -20.32
N GLY A 33 -6.20 5.43 -19.11
CA GLY A 33 -7.25 5.70 -18.12
C GLY A 33 -7.19 7.13 -17.57
N MET A 34 -5.99 7.68 -17.37
CA MET A 34 -5.85 9.09 -17.01
C MET A 34 -6.39 10.01 -18.11
N GLN A 35 -6.09 9.74 -19.39
CA GLN A 35 -6.63 10.55 -20.48
C GLN A 35 -8.17 10.47 -20.53
N ALA A 36 -8.74 9.25 -20.47
CA ALA A 36 -10.18 9.08 -20.47
C ALA A 36 -10.85 9.80 -19.28
N ALA A 37 -10.23 9.74 -18.10
CA ALA A 37 -10.74 10.43 -16.91
C ALA A 37 -10.70 11.95 -17.04
N MET A 38 -9.61 12.52 -17.60
CA MET A 38 -9.51 13.95 -17.87
C MET A 38 -10.53 14.40 -18.91
N ASP A 39 -10.64 13.72 -20.06
CA ASP A 39 -11.58 14.09 -21.12
C ASP A 39 -13.04 14.09 -20.64
N LEU A 40 -13.41 13.11 -19.80
CA LEU A 40 -14.75 13.02 -19.20
C LEU A 40 -14.93 14.06 -18.08
N GLY A 41 -13.90 14.31 -17.29
CA GLY A 41 -13.90 15.31 -16.22
C GLY A 41 -14.07 16.73 -16.77
N ASP A 42 -13.38 17.06 -17.87
CA ASP A 42 -13.46 18.34 -18.57
C ASP A 42 -14.83 18.58 -19.21
N GLN A 43 -15.51 17.49 -19.62
CA GLN A 43 -16.91 17.52 -20.07
C GLN A 43 -17.93 17.71 -18.93
N GLY A 44 -17.48 17.74 -17.68
CA GLY A 44 -18.32 17.96 -16.50
C GLY A 44 -18.87 16.68 -15.85
N PHE A 45 -18.46 15.48 -16.29
CA PHE A 45 -18.86 14.24 -15.63
C PHE A 45 -18.06 14.01 -14.35
N LYS A 46 -18.72 13.50 -13.30
CA LYS A 46 -18.01 12.98 -12.12
C LYS A 46 -17.32 11.67 -12.49
N VAL A 47 -16.01 11.59 -12.32
CA VAL A 47 -15.21 10.41 -12.66
C VAL A 47 -14.60 9.79 -11.41
N TYR A 48 -14.76 8.47 -11.26
CA TYR A 48 -14.01 7.66 -10.29
C TYR A 48 -12.89 6.92 -11.02
N LEU A 49 -11.63 7.30 -10.76
CA LEU A 49 -10.46 6.64 -11.34
C LEU A 49 -9.92 5.61 -10.35
N VAL A 50 -10.21 4.34 -10.60
CA VAL A 50 -9.79 3.22 -9.74
C VAL A 50 -8.42 2.70 -10.18
N GLU A 51 -7.47 2.62 -9.25
CA GLU A 51 -6.13 2.09 -9.48
C GLU A 51 -5.76 1.03 -8.44
N SER A 52 -5.27 -0.10 -8.93
CA SER A 52 -4.83 -1.24 -8.13
C SER A 52 -3.56 -0.97 -7.31
N LYS A 53 -2.63 -0.18 -7.84
CA LYS A 53 -1.38 0.19 -7.18
C LYS A 53 -1.61 1.40 -6.27
N SER A 54 -0.58 1.73 -5.49
CA SER A 54 -0.60 2.89 -4.58
C SER A 54 -0.48 4.23 -5.32
N ALA A 55 -0.34 4.24 -6.65
CA ALA A 55 -0.29 5.46 -7.45
C ALA A 55 -0.68 5.18 -8.91
N ILE A 56 -1.23 6.20 -9.57
CA ILE A 56 -1.49 6.21 -11.03
C ILE A 56 -0.18 6.37 -11.81
N GLY A 57 -0.22 6.22 -13.13
CA GLY A 57 0.92 6.33 -14.07
C GLY A 57 1.09 5.09 -14.95
N GLY A 58 0.80 3.90 -14.42
CA GLY A 58 0.94 2.63 -15.14
C GLY A 58 2.38 2.36 -15.62
N HIS A 59 2.53 1.55 -16.68
CA HIS A 59 3.85 1.19 -17.22
C HIS A 59 4.60 2.36 -17.84
N MET A 60 3.90 3.34 -18.39
CA MET A 60 4.55 4.53 -18.95
C MET A 60 5.37 5.26 -17.89
N ALA A 61 5.01 5.14 -16.60
CA ALA A 61 5.81 5.70 -15.54
C ALA A 61 7.19 5.02 -15.38
N GLN A 62 7.27 3.73 -15.68
CA GLN A 62 8.50 2.93 -15.58
C GLN A 62 9.46 3.16 -16.76
N LEU A 63 8.99 3.75 -17.86
CA LEU A 63 9.82 3.96 -19.05
C LEU A 63 10.76 5.17 -18.86
N ASP A 64 11.99 5.07 -19.38
CA ASP A 64 12.87 6.23 -19.49
C ASP A 64 12.44 7.12 -20.66
N LYS A 65 12.33 6.52 -21.87
CA LYS A 65 11.97 7.21 -23.11
C LYS A 65 10.78 6.59 -23.82
N THR A 66 10.14 7.38 -24.69
CA THR A 66 9.05 6.92 -25.56
C THR A 66 9.41 7.08 -27.04
N PHE A 67 9.31 6.00 -27.82
CA PHE A 67 9.43 6.07 -29.28
C PHE A 67 8.18 6.75 -29.90
N PRO A 68 8.28 7.34 -31.11
CA PRO A 68 9.46 7.49 -31.96
C PRO A 68 10.31 8.73 -31.64
N THR A 69 9.78 9.68 -30.86
CA THR A 69 10.45 10.96 -30.58
C THR A 69 11.63 10.82 -29.62
N ASN A 70 11.67 9.72 -28.86
CA ASN A 70 12.67 9.45 -27.84
C ASN A 70 12.68 10.50 -26.72
N ASP A 71 11.52 11.11 -26.47
CA ASP A 71 11.31 12.02 -25.34
C ASP A 71 11.30 11.27 -24.02
N CYS A 72 11.62 11.97 -22.93
CA CYS A 72 11.48 11.42 -21.59
C CYS A 72 10.02 11.10 -21.29
N ALA A 73 9.73 9.85 -20.91
CA ALA A 73 8.37 9.42 -20.61
C ALA A 73 7.77 10.22 -19.44
N MET A 74 8.60 10.49 -18.41
CA MET A 74 8.22 11.34 -17.28
C MET A 74 7.83 12.76 -17.68
N CYS A 75 8.55 13.38 -18.62
CA CYS A 75 8.21 14.72 -19.10
C CYS A 75 6.82 14.77 -19.75
N ASN A 76 6.40 13.68 -20.40
CA ASN A 76 5.11 13.59 -21.08
C ASN A 76 3.95 13.21 -20.14
N ILE A 77 4.18 12.32 -19.18
CA ILE A 77 3.13 11.84 -18.28
C ILE A 77 2.97 12.69 -17.01
N SER A 78 4.02 13.38 -16.55
CA SER A 78 3.98 14.17 -15.31
C SER A 78 2.90 15.27 -15.31
N PRO A 79 2.67 16.02 -16.40
CA PRO A 79 1.55 16.98 -16.45
C PRO A 79 0.22 16.26 -16.23
N LYS A 80 -0.02 15.15 -16.93
CA LYS A 80 -1.25 14.35 -16.81
C LYS A 80 -1.45 13.78 -15.41
N LEU A 81 -0.37 13.35 -14.74
CA LEU A 81 -0.41 12.90 -13.35
C LEU A 81 -0.91 14.01 -12.42
N VAL A 82 -0.36 15.21 -12.55
CA VAL A 82 -0.70 16.38 -11.73
C VAL A 82 -2.11 16.86 -12.03
N ASP A 83 -2.47 16.97 -13.30
CA ASP A 83 -3.78 17.44 -13.75
C ASP A 83 -4.87 16.48 -13.30
N THR A 84 -4.71 15.17 -13.55
CA THR A 84 -5.64 14.15 -13.05
C THR A 84 -5.75 14.18 -11.51
N GLY A 85 -4.63 14.38 -10.82
CA GLY A 85 -4.56 14.43 -9.36
C GLY A 85 -5.23 15.65 -8.72
N ARG A 86 -5.41 16.74 -9.47
CA ARG A 86 -6.00 18.00 -8.99
C ARG A 86 -7.36 18.30 -9.61
N HIS A 87 -7.82 17.48 -10.55
CA HIS A 87 -9.05 17.72 -11.28
C HIS A 87 -10.27 17.62 -10.35
N ILE A 88 -11.09 18.67 -10.30
CA ILE A 88 -12.23 18.78 -9.38
C ILE A 88 -13.29 17.67 -9.56
N ASN A 89 -13.49 17.23 -10.81
CA ASN A 89 -14.45 16.16 -11.12
C ASN A 89 -13.86 14.74 -11.06
N ILE A 90 -12.56 14.55 -10.80
CA ILE A 90 -11.94 13.22 -10.76
C ILE A 90 -11.65 12.84 -9.30
N GLU A 91 -12.10 11.67 -8.90
CA GLU A 91 -11.78 11.06 -7.63
C GLU A 91 -10.90 9.83 -7.85
N ILE A 92 -9.65 9.93 -7.40
CA ILE A 92 -8.69 8.83 -7.52
C ILE A 92 -8.86 7.88 -6.33
N ILE A 93 -9.14 6.62 -6.63
CA ILE A 93 -9.25 5.54 -5.65
C ILE A 93 -8.08 4.57 -5.88
N THR A 94 -6.95 4.84 -5.23
CA THR A 94 -5.78 3.95 -5.23
C THR A 94 -5.92 2.78 -4.25
N ASP A 95 -5.03 1.80 -4.41
CA ASP A 95 -4.99 0.57 -3.62
C ASP A 95 -6.32 -0.19 -3.71
N ALA A 96 -7.02 -0.12 -4.84
CA ALA A 96 -8.37 -0.66 -5.00
C ALA A 96 -8.51 -1.59 -6.21
N ASP A 97 -9.14 -2.74 -5.98
CA ASP A 97 -9.44 -3.73 -7.00
C ASP A 97 -10.96 -3.78 -7.24
N VAL A 98 -11.40 -3.86 -8.49
CA VAL A 98 -12.82 -4.10 -8.82
C VAL A 98 -13.13 -5.58 -8.63
N LEU A 99 -14.11 -5.90 -7.79
CA LEU A 99 -14.53 -7.28 -7.52
C LEU A 99 -15.66 -7.74 -8.45
N GLY A 100 -16.57 -6.83 -8.79
CA GLY A 100 -17.76 -7.14 -9.58
C GLY A 100 -18.50 -5.89 -10.01
N VAL A 101 -19.24 -6.01 -11.10
CA VAL A 101 -20.08 -4.97 -11.67
C VAL A 101 -21.45 -5.57 -11.94
N ASP A 102 -22.46 -4.99 -11.32
CA ASP A 102 -23.86 -5.38 -11.46
C ASP A 102 -24.66 -4.23 -12.09
N GLY A 103 -25.79 -4.55 -12.73
CA GLY A 103 -26.68 -3.56 -13.35
C GLY A 103 -26.51 -3.46 -14.87
N GLU A 104 -26.97 -2.34 -15.43
CA GLU A 104 -27.05 -2.11 -16.87
C GLU A 104 -26.54 -0.73 -17.26
N ALA A 105 -26.44 -0.46 -18.57
CA ALA A 105 -25.91 0.80 -19.09
C ALA A 105 -26.63 2.02 -18.48
N GLY A 106 -25.87 2.89 -17.81
CA GLY A 106 -26.39 4.06 -17.11
C GLY A 106 -26.80 3.84 -15.65
N ASN A 107 -26.83 2.59 -15.18
CA ASN A 107 -27.18 2.23 -13.81
C ASN A 107 -26.33 1.05 -13.31
N PHE A 108 -25.01 1.29 -13.18
CA PHE A 108 -24.07 0.29 -12.66
C PHE A 108 -23.88 0.43 -11.16
N THR A 109 -23.81 -0.71 -10.48
CA THR A 109 -23.29 -0.82 -9.10
C THR A 109 -21.96 -1.56 -9.15
N VAL A 110 -20.90 -0.95 -8.62
CA VAL A 110 -19.55 -1.52 -8.67
C VAL A 110 -19.07 -1.83 -7.26
N ASN A 111 -18.66 -3.08 -7.03
CA ASN A 111 -18.08 -3.54 -5.79
C ASN A 111 -16.55 -3.37 -5.83
N LEU A 112 -16.01 -2.53 -4.95
CA LEU A 112 -14.58 -2.26 -4.85
C LEU A 112 -13.99 -2.86 -3.57
N ARG A 113 -12.84 -3.53 -3.69
CA ARG A 113 -12.00 -3.91 -2.56
C ARG A 113 -10.86 -2.92 -2.42
N ARG A 114 -10.94 -2.04 -1.43
CA ARG A 114 -9.85 -1.12 -1.09
C ARG A 114 -8.92 -1.75 -0.06
N ARG A 115 -7.68 -2.00 -0.46
CA ARG A 115 -6.59 -2.46 0.41
C ARG A 115 -6.13 -1.31 1.32
N PRO A 116 -5.84 -1.58 2.60
CA PRO A 116 -5.33 -0.56 3.51
C PRO A 116 -3.93 -0.12 3.07
N ARG A 117 -3.77 1.19 2.85
CA ARG A 117 -2.47 1.83 2.63
C ARG A 117 -1.59 1.87 3.89
N TYR A 118 -2.22 1.77 5.07
CA TYR A 118 -1.63 1.96 6.41
C TYR A 118 -0.98 3.33 6.65
N ILE A 119 -1.15 4.27 5.72
CA ILE A 119 -0.77 5.67 5.83
C ILE A 119 -1.99 6.50 5.42
N ASP A 120 -2.32 7.47 6.27
CA ASP A 120 -3.37 8.45 6.02
C ASP A 120 -2.86 9.47 5.01
N ILE A 121 -3.47 9.52 3.81
CA ILE A 121 -3.04 10.38 2.71
C ILE A 121 -3.18 11.86 3.10
N ASP A 122 -4.21 12.21 3.85
CA ASP A 122 -4.50 13.60 4.22
C ASP A 122 -3.49 14.14 5.25
N LYS A 123 -2.79 13.24 5.96
CA LYS A 123 -1.73 13.58 6.93
C LYS A 123 -0.32 13.35 6.39
N CYS A 124 -0.18 12.64 5.28
CA CYS A 124 1.13 12.31 4.72
C CYS A 124 1.70 13.51 3.97
N VAL A 125 2.82 14.05 4.44
CA VAL A 125 3.51 15.17 3.79
C VAL A 125 4.55 14.72 2.74
N GLY A 126 4.73 13.42 2.56
CA GLY A 126 5.66 12.89 1.55
C GLY A 126 7.16 13.09 1.84
N CYS A 127 7.57 13.25 3.11
CA CYS A 127 8.96 13.54 3.49
C CYS A 127 9.96 12.40 3.23
N GLY A 128 9.55 11.14 3.42
CA GLY A 128 10.42 9.97 3.24
C GLY A 128 11.01 9.36 4.51
N ASP A 129 10.90 10.02 5.67
CA ASP A 129 11.49 9.54 6.94
C ASP A 129 11.07 8.10 7.29
N CYS A 130 9.84 7.71 6.92
CA CYS A 130 9.33 6.37 7.13
C CYS A 130 10.12 5.28 6.39
N VAL A 131 10.69 5.59 5.22
CA VAL A 131 11.56 4.68 4.45
C VAL A 131 12.89 4.52 5.15
N ASP A 132 13.49 5.63 5.58
CA ASP A 132 14.83 5.65 6.17
C ASP A 132 14.88 4.83 7.46
N VAL A 133 13.82 4.88 8.27
CA VAL A 133 13.73 4.11 9.53
C VAL A 133 13.19 2.69 9.37
N CYS A 134 12.74 2.29 8.18
CA CYS A 134 12.11 1.00 7.96
C CYS A 134 13.16 -0.14 7.94
N PRO A 135 13.07 -1.14 8.83
CA PRO A 135 14.05 -2.21 8.88
C PRO A 135 13.77 -3.36 7.90
N VAL A 136 12.63 -3.32 7.20
CA VAL A 136 12.18 -4.39 6.32
C VAL A 136 12.59 -4.08 4.89
N ILE A 137 13.28 -5.02 4.26
CA ILE A 137 13.78 -4.94 2.89
C ILE A 137 13.03 -5.96 2.04
N LEU A 138 12.56 -5.53 0.87
CA LEU A 138 11.75 -6.31 -0.08
C LEU A 138 12.26 -6.05 -1.51
N PRO A 139 12.13 -7.00 -2.45
CA PRO A 139 12.34 -6.71 -3.86
C PRO A 139 11.33 -5.66 -4.32
N ASP A 140 11.75 -4.73 -5.18
CA ASP A 140 10.89 -3.65 -5.68
C ASP A 140 10.13 -4.08 -6.94
N PRO A 141 8.80 -4.24 -6.90
CA PRO A 141 8.02 -4.60 -8.08
C PRO A 141 7.96 -3.49 -9.13
N TYR A 142 8.22 -2.22 -8.77
CA TYR A 142 8.28 -1.14 -9.76
C TYR A 142 9.52 -1.25 -10.63
N GLU A 143 10.64 -1.68 -10.05
CA GLU A 143 11.92 -1.91 -10.71
C GLU A 143 12.06 -3.36 -11.22
N GLU A 144 10.94 -4.10 -11.36
CA GLU A 144 10.91 -5.49 -11.81
C GLU A 144 11.86 -6.43 -11.02
N GLY A 145 12.06 -6.14 -9.72
CA GLY A 145 12.93 -6.91 -8.84
C GLY A 145 14.43 -6.67 -9.03
N LEU A 146 14.83 -5.72 -9.88
CA LEU A 146 16.24 -5.36 -10.10
C LEU A 146 16.86 -4.58 -8.93
N LYS A 147 16.01 -4.04 -8.06
CA LYS A 147 16.41 -3.30 -6.86
C LYS A 147 15.59 -3.74 -5.66
N GLU A 148 16.15 -3.53 -4.47
CA GLU A 148 15.42 -3.63 -3.21
C GLU A 148 14.79 -2.28 -2.83
N ARG A 149 13.65 -2.35 -2.14
CA ARG A 149 13.01 -1.23 -1.45
C ARG A 149 12.64 -1.60 -0.03
N LYS A 150 12.14 -0.62 0.72
CA LYS A 150 11.61 -0.83 2.06
C LYS A 150 10.13 -1.20 2.04
N ALA A 151 9.62 -1.73 3.16
CA ALA A 151 8.19 -2.02 3.30
C ALA A 151 7.34 -0.74 3.37
N ALA A 152 7.86 0.34 3.97
CA ALA A 152 7.33 1.69 3.74
C ALA A 152 7.93 2.22 2.43
N TYR A 153 7.10 2.63 1.49
CA TYR A 153 7.56 3.01 0.15
C TYR A 153 6.66 4.06 -0.50
N ARG A 154 7.22 4.77 -1.47
CA ARG A 154 6.47 5.52 -2.48
C ARG A 154 6.73 4.79 -3.80
N LEU A 155 5.68 4.51 -4.57
CA LEU A 155 5.77 3.61 -5.74
C LEU A 155 6.85 4.04 -6.74
N TYR A 156 6.94 5.35 -6.98
CA TYR A 156 8.01 5.99 -7.73
C TYR A 156 8.08 7.47 -7.31
N THR A 157 9.15 8.17 -7.69
CA THR A 157 9.47 9.51 -7.16
C THR A 157 8.42 10.58 -7.49
N GLN A 158 7.82 10.56 -8.67
CA GLN A 158 6.75 11.50 -9.07
C GLN A 158 5.33 10.93 -8.85
N ALA A 159 5.17 9.88 -8.03
CA ALA A 159 3.89 9.21 -7.84
C ALA A 159 2.76 10.14 -7.41
N VAL A 160 1.55 9.90 -7.95
CA VAL A 160 0.29 10.55 -7.59
C VAL A 160 -0.71 9.49 -7.10
N PRO A 161 -1.30 9.63 -5.91
CA PRO A 161 -1.04 10.64 -4.88
C PRO A 161 0.42 10.64 -4.41
N ALA A 162 0.93 11.82 -4.05
CA ALA A 162 2.29 12.02 -3.54
C ALA A 162 2.45 11.56 -2.09
N ALA A 163 1.98 10.36 -1.78
CA ALA A 163 1.93 9.79 -0.45
C ALA A 163 2.58 8.40 -0.42
N PHE A 164 3.12 8.05 0.74
CA PHE A 164 3.69 6.74 1.00
C PHE A 164 2.60 5.69 1.22
N ALA A 165 2.99 4.42 1.15
CA ALA A 165 2.21 3.26 1.54
C ALA A 165 3.09 2.29 2.33
N ILE A 166 2.48 1.42 3.14
CA ILE A 166 3.19 0.31 3.79
C ILE A 166 2.69 -1.00 3.20
N GLU A 167 3.60 -1.80 2.68
CA GLU A 167 3.28 -3.16 2.27
C GLU A 167 3.24 -4.09 3.47
N LYS A 168 2.14 -4.81 3.61
CA LYS A 168 1.95 -5.82 4.64
C LYS A 168 1.49 -7.13 4.01
N LEU A 169 2.38 -8.12 4.02
CA LEU A 169 2.16 -9.46 3.45
C LEU A 169 1.20 -10.34 4.26
N GLY A 170 0.77 -9.89 5.46
CA GLY A 170 -0.17 -10.61 6.31
C GLY A 170 0.32 -10.79 7.75
N ILE A 171 -0.05 -11.92 8.36
CA ILE A 171 0.42 -12.33 9.69
C ILE A 171 1.46 -13.43 9.49
N ALA A 172 2.66 -13.23 10.03
CA ALA A 172 3.72 -14.23 9.95
C ALA A 172 3.37 -15.46 10.81
N PRO A 173 3.67 -16.69 10.35
CA PRO A 173 3.39 -17.92 11.11
C PRO A 173 4.00 -17.93 12.50
N CYS A 174 5.19 -17.34 12.67
CA CYS A 174 5.83 -17.21 13.98
C CYS A 174 5.07 -16.30 14.96
N ARG A 175 4.30 -15.33 14.45
CA ARG A 175 3.41 -14.48 15.27
C ARG A 175 2.15 -15.24 15.64
N ASP A 176 1.57 -15.96 14.68
CA ASP A 176 0.34 -16.72 14.85
C ASP A 176 0.52 -17.88 15.84
N ALA A 177 1.65 -18.59 15.75
CA ALA A 177 2.02 -19.66 16.68
C ALA A 177 2.39 -19.17 18.09
N CYS A 178 2.63 -17.86 18.26
CA CYS A 178 3.03 -17.30 19.56
C CYS A 178 1.79 -17.02 20.42
N PRO A 179 1.67 -17.59 21.63
CA PRO A 179 0.52 -17.34 22.51
C PRO A 179 0.30 -15.86 22.88
N THR A 180 1.36 -15.06 22.83
CA THR A 180 1.30 -13.61 23.12
C THR A 180 1.19 -12.76 21.85
N GLY A 181 1.06 -13.37 20.66
CA GLY A 181 0.96 -12.64 19.39
C GLY A 181 2.18 -11.77 19.06
N GLN A 182 3.36 -12.11 19.60
CA GLN A 182 4.58 -11.31 19.47
C GLN A 182 5.01 -11.13 18.03
N ARG A 183 5.34 -9.89 17.65
CA ARG A 183 5.83 -9.53 16.31
C ARG A 183 7.30 -9.90 16.09
N VAL A 184 7.56 -11.20 15.98
CA VAL A 184 8.91 -11.79 15.79
C VAL A 184 9.68 -11.16 14.63
N GLN A 185 9.07 -11.10 13.45
CA GLN A 185 9.68 -10.51 12.26
C GLN A 185 10.16 -9.07 12.50
N GLY A 186 9.39 -8.28 13.26
CA GLY A 186 9.69 -6.87 13.52
C GLY A 186 10.96 -6.68 14.34
N TYR A 187 11.09 -7.36 15.48
CA TYR A 187 12.30 -7.22 16.28
C TYR A 187 13.51 -7.92 15.66
N ILE A 188 13.34 -9.00 14.88
CA ILE A 188 14.46 -9.61 14.14
C ILE A 188 15.01 -8.65 13.08
N ALA A 189 14.14 -7.95 12.36
CA ALA A 189 14.56 -6.93 11.41
C ALA A 189 15.36 -5.80 12.10
N LEU A 190 14.93 -5.38 13.29
CA LEU A 190 15.65 -4.38 14.09
C LEU A 190 16.99 -4.90 14.64
N ILE A 191 17.06 -6.18 15.05
CA ILE A 191 18.31 -6.83 15.47
C ILE A 191 19.33 -6.83 14.32
N ARG A 192 18.88 -7.14 13.10
CA ARG A 192 19.74 -7.12 11.89
C ARG A 192 20.37 -5.76 11.66
N GLU A 193 19.66 -4.67 11.94
CA GLU A 193 20.18 -3.29 11.83
C GLU A 193 21.01 -2.84 13.06
N GLY A 194 21.19 -3.70 14.07
CA GLY A 194 21.89 -3.34 15.31
C GLY A 194 21.08 -2.46 16.26
N ARG A 195 19.78 -2.24 15.98
CA ARG A 195 18.89 -1.37 16.76
C ARG A 195 18.28 -2.10 17.95
N TYR A 196 19.14 -2.53 18.88
CA TYR A 196 18.74 -3.43 19.98
C TYR A 196 17.72 -2.80 20.95
N HIS A 197 17.82 -1.49 21.23
CA HIS A 197 16.85 -0.81 22.09
C HIS A 197 15.44 -0.77 21.44
N ASP A 198 15.36 -0.51 20.14
CA ASP A 198 14.10 -0.57 19.39
C ASP A 198 13.55 -2.00 19.35
N ALA A 199 14.42 -2.99 19.13
CA ALA A 199 14.03 -4.39 19.16
C ALA A 199 13.42 -4.76 20.53
N LEU A 200 14.06 -4.36 21.64
CA LEU A 200 13.54 -4.59 22.98
C LEU A 200 12.20 -3.88 23.21
N ARG A 201 12.05 -2.63 22.73
CA ARG A 201 10.80 -1.88 22.80
C ARG A 201 9.67 -2.62 22.08
N VAL A 202 9.90 -3.07 20.84
CA VAL A 202 8.92 -3.84 20.07
C VAL A 202 8.55 -5.15 20.77
N ILE A 203 9.52 -5.86 21.35
CA ILE A 203 9.24 -7.07 22.14
C ILE A 203 8.33 -6.74 23.33
N LYS A 204 8.63 -5.65 24.05
CA LYS A 204 7.89 -5.21 25.24
C LYS A 204 6.47 -4.73 24.95
N GLU A 205 6.14 -4.36 23.70
CA GLU A 205 4.76 -4.01 23.32
C GLU A 205 3.79 -5.18 23.54
N ASP A 206 4.25 -6.42 23.28
CA ASP A 206 3.41 -7.63 23.35
C ASP A 206 3.80 -8.54 24.53
N ASN A 207 4.94 -8.32 25.18
CA ASN A 207 5.50 -9.21 26.20
C ASN A 207 6.19 -8.45 27.35
N PRO A 208 5.58 -8.40 28.56
CA PRO A 208 6.14 -7.69 29.70
C PRO A 208 7.37 -8.36 30.32
N PHE A 209 7.60 -9.65 30.08
CA PHE A 209 8.70 -10.42 30.69
C PHE A 209 9.65 -11.04 29.65
N PRO A 210 10.26 -10.24 28.77
CA PRO A 210 11.02 -10.78 27.64
C PRO A 210 12.29 -11.53 28.08
N GLY A 211 12.94 -11.10 29.16
CA GLY A 211 14.14 -11.76 29.69
C GLY A 211 13.86 -13.17 30.25
N ILE A 212 12.71 -13.37 30.90
CA ILE A 212 12.26 -14.68 31.36
C ILE A 212 11.89 -15.53 30.16
N CYS A 213 11.05 -15.02 29.25
CA CYS A 213 10.66 -15.75 28.05
C CYS A 213 11.86 -16.11 27.16
N GLY A 214 12.93 -15.31 27.11
CA GLY A 214 14.17 -15.67 26.42
C GLY A 214 14.86 -16.92 26.97
N ARG A 215 14.53 -17.35 28.19
CA ARG A 215 15.14 -18.50 28.88
C ARG A 215 14.22 -19.71 28.97
N ILE A 216 12.92 -19.49 29.24
CA ILE A 216 11.97 -20.58 29.52
C ILE A 216 10.96 -20.86 28.40
N CYS A 217 10.94 -20.05 27.32
CA CYS A 217 9.96 -20.22 26.25
C CYS A 217 10.07 -21.60 25.58
N ASN A 218 8.90 -22.17 25.29
CA ASN A 218 8.71 -23.41 24.55
C ASN A 218 8.77 -23.26 23.02
N HIS A 219 9.11 -22.06 22.52
CA HIS A 219 9.57 -21.79 21.15
C HIS A 219 8.68 -22.34 19.99
N ARG A 220 7.36 -22.42 20.18
CA ARG A 220 6.39 -22.80 19.13
C ARG A 220 6.53 -22.01 17.82
N CYS A 221 6.99 -20.76 17.92
CA CYS A 221 7.25 -19.91 16.77
C CYS A 221 8.40 -20.42 15.86
N GLU A 222 9.31 -21.23 16.40
CA GLU A 222 10.41 -21.86 15.66
C GLU A 222 9.90 -23.10 14.91
N GLU A 223 9.03 -23.89 15.53
CA GLU A 223 8.37 -25.03 14.87
C GLU A 223 7.52 -24.58 13.66
N ALA A 224 6.83 -23.44 13.77
CA ALA A 224 6.02 -22.87 12.71
C ALA A 224 6.81 -21.99 11.71
N CYS A 225 8.15 -21.92 11.80
CA CYS A 225 8.93 -20.97 11.01
C CYS A 225 9.02 -21.38 9.54
N ASN A 226 8.53 -20.53 8.62
CA ASN A 226 8.63 -20.75 7.16
C ASN A 226 10.07 -20.89 6.64
N ARG A 227 11.07 -20.44 7.38
CA ARG A 227 12.47 -20.57 6.96
C ARG A 227 12.91 -22.03 6.84
N SER A 228 12.25 -22.93 7.58
CA SER A 228 12.41 -24.40 7.44
C SER A 228 12.06 -24.95 6.06
N LEU A 229 11.30 -24.21 5.24
CA LEU A 229 11.01 -24.58 3.84
C LEU A 229 12.21 -24.36 2.91
N LEU A 230 13.24 -23.64 3.37
CA LEU A 230 14.45 -23.36 2.61
C LEU A 230 15.68 -24.01 3.26
N ASP A 231 15.89 -23.77 4.56
CA ASP A 231 16.98 -24.36 5.34
C ASP A 231 16.50 -24.75 6.75
N GLU A 232 16.75 -23.94 7.78
CA GLU A 232 16.43 -24.25 9.17
C GLU A 232 15.63 -23.12 9.84
N PRO A 233 14.80 -23.43 10.86
CA PRO A 233 14.14 -22.42 11.65
C PRO A 233 15.10 -21.40 12.27
N LEU A 234 14.65 -20.14 12.36
CA LEU A 234 15.39 -19.14 13.11
C LEU A 234 15.33 -19.46 14.61
N ASN A 235 16.45 -19.28 15.31
CA ASN A 235 16.53 -19.42 16.77
C ASN A 235 15.96 -18.17 17.48
N ILE A 236 14.66 -17.98 17.35
CA ILE A 236 13.89 -16.83 17.83
C ILE A 236 14.04 -16.64 19.35
N ARG A 237 14.05 -17.72 20.13
CA ARG A 237 14.23 -17.67 21.59
C ARG A 237 15.62 -17.13 21.96
N ALA A 238 16.67 -17.60 21.30
CA ALA A 238 18.02 -17.10 21.55
C ALA A 238 18.17 -15.64 21.11
N LEU A 239 17.58 -15.23 19.98
CA LEU A 239 17.56 -13.83 19.54
C LEU A 239 16.87 -12.92 20.56
N LYS A 240 15.73 -13.36 21.12
CA LYS A 240 15.04 -12.65 22.19
C LYS A 240 15.92 -12.52 23.43
N ARG A 241 16.55 -13.62 23.88
CA ARG A 241 17.47 -13.61 25.02
C ARG A 241 18.64 -12.66 24.78
N PHE A 242 19.25 -12.72 23.59
CA PHE A 242 20.36 -11.86 23.21
C PHE A 242 20.01 -10.39 23.37
N VAL A 243 18.87 -9.95 22.84
CA VAL A 243 18.43 -8.55 22.97
C VAL A 243 18.22 -8.16 24.43
N THR A 244 17.61 -9.02 25.24
CA THR A 244 17.35 -8.72 26.66
C THR A 244 18.58 -8.76 27.54
N ASP A 245 19.63 -9.47 27.14
CA ASP A 245 20.89 -9.55 27.87
C ASP A 245 21.87 -8.43 27.43
N LYS A 246 21.64 -7.85 26.23
CA LYS A 246 22.49 -6.81 25.63
C LYS A 246 22.13 -5.39 26.06
N VAL A 247 20.84 -5.13 26.29
CA VAL A 247 20.22 -3.84 26.64
C VAL A 247 19.79 -3.84 28.08
#